data_AF-A0A1G9KLT5-F1
#
_entry.id   AF-A0A1G9KLT5-F1
#
_cell.length_a   1.000
_cell.length_b   1.000
_cell.length_c   1.000
_cell.angle_alpha   90.00
_cell.angle_beta   90.00
_cell.angle_gamma   90.00
#
_symmetry.space_group_name_H-M   'P 1'
#
loop_
_entity.id
_entity.type
_entity.pdbx_description
1 polymer ?
#
loop_
_entity_poly.entity_id
_entity_poly.type
_entity_poly.pdbx_seq_one_letter_code
_entity_poly.pdbx_strand_id
1 'polypeptide(L)'
;MGTTLSLSAGVLSWIVAGWGGSGGVVGLAALLVGALLLDGAVPVSLVMSQRELFSAHPNERARLNGLFMAAFFVGGATGASVGVWAIESFGWHGATIAGASGPLLALTLHLTFLALQVPSRSKGVRK
;
A
#
# COMPACT_ATOMS: atom_id res chain seq x y z
N MET A 1 -6.81 6.85 10.05
CA MET A 1 -7.28 5.49 10.39
C MET A 1 -7.52 4.64 9.14
N GLY A 2 -8.31 5.09 8.15
CA GLY A 2 -8.54 4.33 6.91
C GLY A 2 -7.27 3.97 6.14
N THR A 3 -6.35 4.92 5.96
CA THR A 3 -5.05 4.74 5.28
C THR A 3 -4.17 3.69 5.96
N THR A 4 -4.07 3.74 7.29
CA THR A 4 -3.30 2.76 8.07
C THR A 4 -3.88 1.35 7.93
N LEU A 5 -5.21 1.22 8.00
CA LEU A 5 -5.90 -0.06 7.87
C LEU A 5 -5.69 -0.68 6.48
N SER A 6 -5.85 0.09 5.42
CA SER A 6 -5.72 -0.42 4.06
C SER A 6 -4.30 -0.82 3.71
N LEU A 7 -3.30 -0.06 4.16
CA LEU A 7 -1.88 -0.41 3.99
C LEU A 7 -1.52 -1.66 4.80
N SER A 8 -2.03 -1.79 6.02
CA SER A 8 -1.81 -2.99 6.85
C SER A 8 -2.47 -4.22 6.22
N ALA A 9 -3.69 -4.08 5.69
CA ALA A 9 -4.37 -5.14 4.94
C ALA A 9 -3.60 -5.55 3.69
N GLY A 10 -2.98 -4.60 2.98
CA GLY A 10 -2.12 -4.87 1.83
C GLY A 10 -0.82 -5.62 2.19
N VAL A 11 -0.23 -5.37 3.36
CA VAL A 11 0.90 -6.18 3.85
C VAL A 11 0.41 -7.60 4.20
N LEU A 12 -0.68 -7.70 4.94
CA LEU A 12 -1.26 -8.98 5.35
C LEU A 12 -1.68 -9.85 4.15
N SER A 13 -2.22 -9.25 3.09
CA SER A 13 -2.62 -9.99 1.89
C SER A 13 -1.44 -10.72 1.25
N TRP A 14 -0.25 -10.09 1.20
CA TRP A 14 0.96 -10.71 0.66
C TRP A 14 1.56 -11.75 1.60
N ILE A 15 1.47 -11.56 2.92
CA ILE A 15 1.86 -12.58 3.90
C ILE A 15 1.00 -13.82 3.73
N VAL A 16 -0.32 -13.66 3.60
CA VAL A 16 -1.26 -14.77 3.38
C VAL A 16 -0.99 -15.43 2.03
N ALA A 17 -0.84 -14.64 0.95
CA ALA A 17 -0.52 -15.16 -0.38
C ALA A 17 0.82 -15.91 -0.43
N GLY A 18 1.77 -15.59 0.46
CA GLY A 18 3.04 -16.31 0.63
C GLY A 18 2.87 -17.82 0.83
N TRP A 19 1.82 -18.23 1.53
CA TRP A 19 1.48 -19.64 1.74
C TRP A 19 0.97 -20.34 0.47
N GLY A 20 0.67 -19.60 -0.59
CA GLY A 20 0.30 -20.12 -1.91
C GLY A 20 1.34 -21.08 -2.50
N GLY A 21 2.61 -20.92 -2.15
CA GLY A 21 3.70 -21.79 -2.59
C GLY A 21 3.64 -23.22 -2.01
N SER A 22 2.81 -23.48 -0.99
CA SER A 22 2.63 -24.81 -0.41
C SER A 22 1.88 -25.79 -1.33
N GLY A 23 1.19 -25.29 -2.35
CA GLY A 23 0.39 -26.11 -3.27
C GLY A 23 -0.85 -26.72 -2.62
N GLY A 24 -1.55 -27.56 -3.39
CA GLY A 24 -2.77 -28.24 -2.93
C GLY A 24 -3.89 -27.30 -2.51
N VAL A 25 -4.82 -27.81 -1.70
CA VAL A 25 -6.01 -27.05 -1.24
C VAL A 25 -5.61 -25.87 -0.34
N VAL A 26 -4.60 -26.05 0.51
CA VAL A 26 -4.13 -25.00 1.44
C VAL A 26 -3.50 -23.83 0.68
N GLY A 27 -2.63 -24.10 -0.30
CA GLY A 27 -2.04 -23.06 -1.13
C GLY A 27 -3.10 -22.29 -1.94
N LEU A 28 -4.06 -23.01 -2.55
CA LEU A 28 -5.16 -22.36 -3.28
C LEU A 28 -6.02 -21.48 -2.36
N ALA A 29 -6.38 -21.96 -1.17
CA ALA A 29 -7.13 -21.17 -0.19
C ALA A 29 -6.37 -19.91 0.23
N ALA A 30 -5.06 -20.02 0.46
CA ALA A 30 -4.20 -18.89 0.80
C ALA A 30 -4.14 -17.84 -0.33
N LEU A 31 -4.01 -18.28 -1.58
CA LEU A 31 -4.05 -17.38 -2.74
C LEU A 31 -5.40 -16.66 -2.86
N LEU A 32 -6.51 -17.38 -2.64
CA LEU A 32 -7.86 -16.83 -2.70
C LEU A 32 -8.08 -15.74 -1.64
N VAL A 33 -7.72 -16.04 -0.38
CA VAL A 33 -7.85 -15.08 0.73
C VAL A 33 -6.91 -13.90 0.53
N GLY A 34 -5.66 -14.15 0.14
CA GLY A 34 -4.69 -13.10 -0.16
C GLY A 34 -5.16 -12.17 -1.26
N ALA A 35 -5.65 -12.73 -2.38
CA ALA A 35 -6.18 -11.95 -3.50
C ALA A 35 -7.40 -11.11 -3.08
N LEU A 36 -8.34 -11.69 -2.34
CA LEU A 36 -9.54 -10.97 -1.88
C LEU A 36 -9.19 -9.82 -0.93
N LEU A 37 -8.24 -10.03 -0.02
CA LEU A 37 -7.74 -8.97 0.86
C LEU A 37 -7.06 -7.86 0.06
N LEU A 38 -6.24 -8.21 -0.93
CA LEU A 38 -5.53 -7.26 -1.77
C LEU A 38 -6.52 -6.43 -2.62
N ASP A 39 -7.56 -7.06 -3.16
CA ASP A 39 -8.60 -6.44 -3.99
C ASP A 39 -9.42 -5.39 -3.22
N GLY A 40 -9.59 -5.57 -1.90
CA GLY A 40 -10.15 -4.55 -1.02
C GLY A 40 -9.12 -3.49 -0.59
N ALA A 41 -7.90 -3.91 -0.26
CA ALA A 41 -6.87 -3.02 0.28
C ALA A 41 -6.43 -1.94 -0.71
N VAL A 42 -6.28 -2.29 -1.99
CA VAL A 42 -5.77 -1.37 -3.02
C VAL A 42 -6.75 -0.22 -3.30
N PRO A 43 -8.03 -0.44 -3.65
CA PRO A 43 -9.00 0.63 -3.88
C PRO A 43 -9.24 1.50 -2.66
N VAL A 44 -9.27 0.92 -1.45
CA VAL A 44 -9.41 1.72 -0.22
C VAL A 44 -8.21 2.65 -0.05
N SER A 45 -6.98 2.17 -0.28
CA SER A 45 -5.77 2.99 -0.21
C SER A 45 -5.79 4.13 -1.23
N LEU A 46 -6.25 3.85 -2.46
CA LEU A 46 -6.43 4.84 -3.52
C LEU A 46 -7.41 5.95 -3.10
N VAL A 47 -8.61 5.57 -2.63
CA VAL A 47 -9.64 6.52 -2.21
C VAL A 47 -9.18 7.36 -1.02
N MET A 48 -8.51 6.76 -0.03
CA MET A 48 -7.99 7.52 1.12
C MET A 48 -6.92 8.53 0.69
N SER A 49 -5.99 8.12 -0.18
CA SER A 49 -4.93 9.00 -0.68
C SER A 49 -5.50 10.18 -1.48
N GLN A 50 -6.46 9.91 -2.37
CA GLN A 50 -7.15 10.96 -3.14
C GLN A 50 -7.94 11.90 -2.24
N ARG A 51 -8.64 11.37 -1.23
CA ARG A 51 -9.38 12.18 -0.25
C ARG A 51 -8.45 13.13 0.51
N GLU A 52 -7.32 12.62 1.02
CA GLU A 52 -6.32 13.42 1.71
C GLU A 52 -5.76 14.51 0.79
N LEU A 53 -5.30 14.14 -0.42
CA LEU A 53 -4.68 15.06 -1.37
C LEU A 53 -5.64 16.16 -1.87
N PHE A 54 -6.87 15.79 -2.28
CA PHE A 54 -7.83 16.72 -2.88
C PHE A 54 -8.61 17.56 -1.87
N SER A 55 -8.60 17.16 -0.59
CA SER A 55 -9.14 17.98 0.50
C SER A 55 -8.16 19.10 0.90
N ALA A 56 -6.85 18.84 0.85
CA ALA A 56 -5.82 19.83 1.14
C ALA A 56 -5.67 20.88 0.03
N HIS A 57 -5.93 20.51 -1.23
CA HIS A 57 -5.71 21.37 -2.40
C HIS A 57 -6.94 21.44 -3.33
N PRO A 58 -8.06 22.00 -2.87
CA PRO A 58 -9.32 22.00 -3.62
C PRO A 58 -9.25 22.76 -4.96
N ASN A 59 -8.40 23.79 -5.08
CA ASN A 59 -8.28 24.63 -6.27
C ASN A 59 -7.47 23.97 -7.41
N GLU A 60 -6.66 22.95 -7.12
CA GLU A 60 -5.74 22.32 -8.10
C GLU A 60 -6.12 20.87 -8.43
N ARG A 61 -7.36 20.46 -8.12
CA ARG A 61 -7.83 19.07 -8.25
C ARG A 61 -7.56 18.44 -9.61
N ALA A 62 -7.81 19.17 -10.71
CA ALA A 62 -7.59 18.64 -12.06
C ALA A 62 -6.11 18.31 -12.33
N ARG A 63 -5.19 19.21 -11.94
CA ARG A 63 -3.74 19.02 -12.07
C ARG A 63 -3.25 17.89 -11.18
N LEU A 64 -3.69 17.87 -9.92
CA LEU A 64 -3.31 16.83 -8.97
C LEU A 64 -3.83 15.45 -9.37
N ASN A 65 -5.03 15.35 -9.97
CA ASN A 65 -5.53 14.08 -10.49
C ASN A 65 -4.66 13.54 -11.64
N GLY A 66 -4.25 14.42 -12.56
CA GLY A 66 -3.31 14.05 -13.62
C GLY A 66 -1.98 13.52 -13.07
N LEU A 67 -1.39 14.23 -12.09
CA LEU A 67 -0.16 13.80 -11.43
C LEU A 67 -0.34 12.49 -10.65
N PHE A 68 -1.47 12.33 -9.96
CA PHE A 68 -1.80 11.13 -9.21
C PHE A 68 -1.91 9.91 -10.12
N MET A 69 -2.62 10.03 -11.25
CA MET A 69 -2.75 8.96 -12.23
C MET A 69 -1.41 8.64 -12.91
N ALA A 70 -0.59 9.66 -13.22
CA ALA A 70 0.76 9.44 -13.73
C ALA A 70 1.63 8.64 -12.74
N ALA A 71 1.62 9.01 -11.45
CA ALA A 71 2.33 8.28 -10.41
C ALA A 71 1.80 6.85 -10.24
N PHE A 72 0.48 6.65 -10.32
CA PHE A 72 -0.14 5.33 -10.28
C PHE A 72 0.35 4.43 -11.42
N PHE A 73 0.37 4.93 -12.66
CA PHE A 73 0.85 4.16 -13.81
C PHE A 73 2.35 3.86 -13.73
N VAL A 74 3.18 4.81 -13.30
CA VAL A 74 4.62 4.58 -13.09
C VAL A 74 4.84 3.52 -12.01
N GLY A 75 4.10 3.59 -10.90
CA GLY A 75 4.14 2.59 -9.84
C GLY A 75 3.70 1.22 -10.33
N GLY A 76 2.61 1.15 -11.10
CA GLY A 76 2.10 -0.09 -11.69
C GLY A 76 3.09 -0.74 -12.66
N ALA A 77 3.69 0.05 -13.57
CA ALA A 77 4.69 -0.45 -14.51
C ALA A 77 5.96 -0.94 -13.80
N THR A 78 6.43 -0.20 -12.79
CA THR A 78 7.58 -0.58 -11.98
C THR A 78 7.29 -1.86 -11.19
N GLY A 79 6.13 -1.93 -10.53
CA GLY A 79 5.70 -3.09 -9.77
C GLY A 79 5.53 -4.35 -10.63
N ALA A 80 4.95 -4.21 -11.82
CA ALA A 80 4.83 -5.32 -12.77
C ALA A 80 6.20 -5.83 -13.22
N SER A 81 7.12 -4.93 -13.57
CA SER A 81 8.48 -5.28 -14.00
C SER A 81 9.26 -6.00 -12.89
N VAL A 82 9.22 -5.46 -11.67
CA VAL A 82 9.85 -6.07 -10.49
C VAL A 82 9.19 -7.41 -10.15
N GLY A 83 7.86 -7.52 -10.27
CA GLY A 83 7.12 -8.75 -10.00
C GLY A 83 7.51 -9.89 -10.93
N VAL A 84 7.61 -9.62 -12.24
CA VAL A 84 8.07 -10.60 -13.23
C VAL A 84 9.50 -11.05 -12.94
N TRP A 85 10.42 -10.10 -12.73
CA TRP A 85 11.80 -10.43 -12.39
C TRP A 85 11.91 -11.26 -11.10
N ALA A 86 11.12 -10.93 -10.07
CA ALA A 86 11.14 -11.61 -8.79
C ALA A 86 10.61 -13.04 -8.86
N ILE A 87 9.53 -13.29 -9.61
CA ILE A 87 9.02 -14.65 -9.80
C ILE A 87 9.94 -15.51 -10.66
N GLU A 88 10.56 -14.94 -11.71
CA GLU A 88 11.50 -15.68 -12.55
C GLU A 88 12.79 -16.03 -11.80
N SER A 89 13.30 -15.11 -10.97
CA SER A 89 14.58 -15.29 -10.28
C SER A 89 14.47 -16.10 -8.99
N PHE A 90 13.36 -15.96 -8.25
CA PHE A 90 13.23 -16.50 -6.89
C PHE A 90 11.89 -17.22 -6.65
N GLY A 91 11.12 -17.48 -7.71
CA GLY A 91 9.83 -18.17 -7.62
C GLY A 91 8.78 -17.39 -6.83
N TRP A 92 7.81 -18.13 -6.29
CA TRP A 92 6.68 -17.55 -5.55
C TRP A 92 7.12 -16.76 -4.31
N HIS A 93 8.20 -17.19 -3.65
CA HIS A 93 8.72 -16.49 -2.48
C HIS A 93 9.26 -15.10 -2.85
N GLY A 94 9.99 -14.99 -3.97
CA GLY A 94 10.41 -13.70 -4.51
C GLY A 94 9.25 -12.78 -4.81
N ALA A 95 8.23 -13.30 -5.49
CA ALA A 95 7.04 -12.53 -5.85
C ALA A 95 6.31 -11.98 -4.63
N THR A 96 6.19 -12.76 -3.56
CA THR A 96 5.48 -12.35 -2.35
C THR A 96 6.26 -11.32 -1.53
N ILE A 97 7.59 -11.43 -1.45
CA ILE A 97 8.45 -10.40 -0.86
C ILE A 97 8.38 -9.10 -1.67
N ALA A 98 8.52 -9.19 -3.00
CA ALA A 98 8.43 -8.04 -3.89
C ALA A 98 7.07 -7.35 -3.76
N GLY A 99 5.98 -8.12 -3.76
CA GLY A 99 4.62 -7.63 -3.56
C GLY A 99 4.40 -6.96 -2.21
N ALA A 100 4.90 -7.56 -1.12
CA ALA A 100 4.78 -7.01 0.24
C ALA A 100 5.56 -5.71 0.43
N SER A 101 6.66 -5.52 -0.32
CA SER A 101 7.55 -4.37 -0.16
C SER A 101 6.85 -3.03 -0.38
N GLY A 102 5.99 -2.92 -1.39
CA GLY A 102 5.25 -1.71 -1.71
C GLY A 102 4.38 -1.18 -0.56
N PRO A 103 3.36 -1.94 -0.10
CA PRO A 103 2.52 -1.52 1.02
C PRO A 103 3.30 -1.41 2.33
N LEU A 104 4.36 -2.20 2.54
CA LEU A 104 5.20 -2.09 3.74
C LEU A 104 5.99 -0.77 3.78
N LEU A 105 6.60 -0.36 2.66
CA LEU A 105 7.26 0.93 2.52
C LEU A 105 6.27 2.08 2.73
N ALA A 106 5.10 2.01 2.08
CA ALA A 106 4.05 3.01 2.23
C ALA A 106 3.56 3.12 3.69
N LEU A 107 3.35 1.98 4.37
CA LEU A 107 2.95 1.95 5.77
C LEU A 107 4.01 2.58 6.67
N THR A 108 5.28 2.24 6.45
CA THR A 108 6.41 2.79 7.22
C THR A 108 6.51 4.30 7.06
N LEU A 109 6.40 4.81 5.83
CA LEU A 109 6.41 6.24 5.55
C LEU A 109 5.21 6.95 6.20
N HIS A 110 4.02 6.37 6.10
CA HIS A 110 2.81 6.92 6.72
C HIS A 110 2.92 7.00 8.25
N LEU A 111 3.39 5.93 8.90
CA LEU A 111 3.58 5.90 10.34
C LEU A 111 4.69 6.86 10.79
N THR A 112 5.78 6.96 10.02
CA THR A 112 6.86 7.92 10.28
C THR A 112 6.34 9.36 10.20
N PHE A 113 5.55 9.68 9.18
CA PHE A 113 4.94 10.98 9.03
C PHE A 113 4.01 11.32 10.20
N LEU A 114 3.18 10.36 10.63
CA LEU A 114 2.33 10.55 11.82
C LEU A 114 3.15 10.74 13.10
N ALA A 115 4.24 9.99 13.29
CA ALA A 115 5.12 10.14 14.44
C ALA A 115 5.79 11.52 14.48
N LEU A 116 6.20 12.05 13.32
CA LEU A 116 6.80 13.39 13.21
C LEU A 116 5.80 14.53 13.47
N GLN A 117 4.50 14.30 13.22
CA GLN A 117 3.45 15.26 13.54
C GLN A 117 3.10 15.32 15.05
N VAL A 118 3.62 14.39 15.87
CA VAL A 118 3.47 14.39 17.33
C VAL A 118 4.82 14.78 17.95
N PRO A 119 5.19 16.09 18.02
CA PRO A 119 4.82 16.92 19.17
C PRO A 119 4.78 18.47 18.93
N SER A 120 3.62 19.11 19.13
CA SER A 120 3.53 20.50 19.63
C SER A 120 2.19 20.71 20.35
N ARG A 121 2.04 20.06 21.52
CA ARG A 121 1.21 20.67 22.58
C ARG A 121 2.08 21.77 23.17
N SER A 122 1.84 23.01 22.76
CA SER A 122 2.52 24.18 23.31
C SER A 122 2.38 24.15 24.83
N LYS A 123 3.48 23.90 25.54
CA LYS A 123 3.62 24.32 26.93
C LYS A 123 3.49 25.84 26.95
N GLY A 124 2.37 26.33 27.52
CA GLY A 124 2.22 27.65 28.12
C GLY A 124 2.31 28.87 27.19
N VAL A 125 1.41 29.82 27.39
CA VAL A 125 1.73 31.17 27.90
C VAL A 125 0.53 32.10 27.71
N ARG A 126 -0.03 32.54 28.84
CA ARG A 126 -0.66 33.83 29.20
C ARG A 126 -1.98 33.62 29.95
N LYS A 127 -2.23 34.29 31.07
CA LYS A 127 -1.43 35.08 32.00
C LYS A 127 -2.32 35.27 33.23
#